data_AF-A0A8J7BD26-F1
#
_entry.id   AF-A0A8J7BD26-F1
#
_cell.length_a   1.000
_cell.length_b   1.000
_cell.length_c   1.000
_cell.angle_alpha   90.00
_cell.angle_beta   90.00
_cell.angle_gamma   90.00
#
_symmetry.space_group_name_H-M   'P 1'
#
loop_
_entity.id
_entity.type
_entity.pdbx_description
1 polymer ?
#
loop_
_entity_poly.entity_id
_entity_poly.type
_entity_poly.pdbx_seq_one_letter_code
_entity_poly.pdbx_strand_id
1 'polypeptide(L)'
;MFDTLLISLLQLLYFLIQVIQPILIPVCFITAWGLVVLVSWNTWSAVRDGVTSAKRMHQIPCANCEFFTGDYHLKCTVHPATALSEDAIYCPDYEPTTQPLPVSHY
;
A
#
# COMPACT_ATOMS: atom_id res chain seq x y z
N MET A 1 -4.19 41.74 -50.30
CA MET A 1 -5.21 41.70 -49.21
C MET A 1 -5.25 40.32 -48.56
N PHE A 2 -5.37 39.23 -49.34
CA PHE A 2 -5.31 37.86 -48.80
C PHE A 2 -3.94 37.52 -48.20
N ASP A 3 -2.83 37.88 -48.85
CA ASP A 3 -1.46 37.62 -48.33
C ASP A 3 -1.15 38.37 -47.02
N THR A 4 -1.55 39.64 -46.93
CA THR A 4 -1.36 40.46 -45.71
C THR A 4 -2.17 39.94 -44.53
N LEU A 5 -3.36 39.37 -44.78
CA LEU A 5 -4.21 38.79 -43.75
C LEU A 5 -3.65 37.42 -43.30
N LEU A 6 -3.16 36.61 -44.23
CA LEU A 6 -2.45 35.36 -43.94
C LEU A 6 -1.20 35.59 -43.08
N ILE A 7 -0.38 36.59 -43.44
CA ILE A 7 0.83 36.95 -42.67
C ILE A 7 0.46 37.40 -41.25
N SER A 8 -0.59 38.21 -41.11
CA SER A 8 -1.04 38.69 -39.78
C SER A 8 -1.55 37.54 -38.90
N LEU A 9 -2.28 36.57 -39.47
CA LEU A 9 -2.74 35.37 -38.76
C LEU A 9 -1.57 34.47 -38.35
N LEU A 10 -0.59 34.27 -39.25
CA LEU A 10 0.60 33.47 -38.97
C LEU A 10 1.45 34.10 -37.84
N GLN A 11 1.56 35.43 -37.84
CA GLN A 11 2.31 36.16 -36.82
C GLN A 11 1.63 36.09 -35.45
N LEU A 12 0.29 36.15 -35.41
CA LEU A 12 -0.49 35.95 -34.19
C LEU A 12 -0.31 34.52 -33.64
N LEU A 13 -0.37 33.51 -34.50
CA LEU A 13 -0.18 32.12 -34.13
C LEU A 13 1.23 31.87 -33.57
N TYR A 14 2.25 32.43 -34.23
CA TYR A 14 3.65 32.34 -33.77
C TYR A 14 3.84 32.98 -32.39
N PHE A 15 3.24 34.15 -32.16
CA PHE A 15 3.26 34.81 -30.87
C PHE A 15 2.60 33.97 -29.77
N LEU A 16 1.44 33.35 -30.07
CA LEU A 16 0.77 32.46 -29.13
C LEU A 16 1.66 31.28 -28.73
N ILE A 17 2.32 30.65 -29.71
CA ILE A 17 3.21 29.51 -29.48
C ILE A 17 4.41 29.92 -28.63
N GLN A 18 5.01 31.09 -28.90
CA GLN A 18 6.13 31.63 -28.11
C GLN A 18 5.78 31.86 -26.64
N VAL A 19 4.54 32.24 -26.35
CA VAL A 19 4.08 32.45 -24.96
C VAL A 19 3.70 31.13 -24.29
N ILE A 20 3.14 30.17 -25.04
CA ILE A 20 2.65 28.88 -24.50
C ILE A 20 3.77 27.87 -24.28
N GLN A 21 4.73 27.76 -25.20
CA GLN A 21 5.87 26.84 -25.13
C GLN A 21 6.63 26.87 -23.78
N PRO A 22 7.03 28.03 -23.24
CA PRO A 22 7.80 28.08 -22.00
C PRO A 22 6.98 27.67 -20.77
N ILE A 23 5.65 27.70 -20.84
CA ILE A 23 4.75 27.29 -19.76
C ILE A 23 4.43 25.78 -19.86
N LEU A 24 4.32 25.25 -21.07
CA LEU A 24 3.94 23.86 -21.30
C LEU A 24 5.02 22.88 -20.79
N ILE A 25 6.30 23.23 -20.96
CA ILE A 25 7.43 22.41 -20.49
C ILE A 25 7.40 22.21 -18.96
N PRO A 26 7.43 23.27 -18.12
CA PRO A 26 7.42 23.09 -16.67
C PRO A 26 6.12 22.43 -16.18
N VAL A 27 4.97 22.74 -16.78
CA VAL A 27 3.71 22.08 -16.43
C VAL A 27 3.79 20.57 -16.69
N CYS A 28 4.31 20.15 -17.84
CA CYS A 28 4.51 18.73 -18.16
C CYS A 28 5.47 18.03 -17.20
N PHE A 29 6.57 18.71 -16.82
CA PHE A 29 7.49 18.19 -15.82
C PHE A 29 6.81 18.01 -14.45
N ILE A 30 6.08 19.03 -13.97
CA ILE A 30 5.41 18.96 -12.67
C ILE A 30 4.33 17.88 -12.68
N THR A 31 3.57 17.72 -13.76
CA THR A 31 2.54 16.67 -13.84
C THR A 31 3.19 15.28 -13.89
N ALA A 32 4.24 15.08 -14.69
CA ALA A 32 4.94 13.80 -14.77
C ALA A 32 5.55 13.41 -13.41
N TRP A 33 6.27 14.33 -12.77
CA TRP A 33 6.85 14.10 -11.44
C TRP A 33 5.78 13.92 -10.37
N GLY A 34 4.70 14.71 -10.42
CA GLY A 34 3.57 14.57 -9.50
C GLY A 34 2.93 13.18 -9.57
N LEU A 35 2.74 12.64 -10.78
CA LEU A 35 2.23 11.28 -10.98
C LEU A 35 3.20 10.23 -10.43
N VAL A 36 4.51 10.36 -10.69
CA VAL A 36 5.52 9.44 -10.15
C VAL A 36 5.54 9.45 -8.62
N VAL A 37 5.47 10.64 -8.00
CA VAL A 37 5.40 10.78 -6.54
C VAL A 37 4.12 10.17 -5.98
N LEU A 38 2.96 10.39 -6.61
CA LEU A 38 1.69 9.79 -6.19
C LEU A 38 1.71 8.27 -6.28
N VAL A 39 2.21 7.71 -7.38
CA VAL A 39 2.32 6.26 -7.56
C VAL A 39 3.27 5.67 -6.53
N SER A 40 4.46 6.24 -6.37
CA SER A 40 5.42 5.77 -5.37
C SER A 40 4.89 5.85 -3.94
N TRP A 41 4.16 6.92 -3.60
CA TRP A 41 3.53 7.06 -2.28
C TRP A 41 2.45 6.00 -2.05
N ASN A 42 1.58 5.75 -3.03
CA ASN A 42 0.54 4.72 -2.93
C ASN A 42 1.14 3.33 -2.79
N THR A 43 2.16 2.98 -3.59
CA THR A 43 2.85 1.70 -3.48
C THR A 43 3.55 1.58 -2.13
N TRP A 44 4.23 2.63 -1.66
CA TRP A 44 4.89 2.64 -0.36
C TRP A 44 3.88 2.47 0.79
N SER A 45 2.74 3.17 0.74
CA SER A 45 1.67 3.02 1.74
C SER A 45 1.15 1.60 1.73
N ALA A 46 0.78 1.05 0.58
CA ALA A 46 0.26 -0.31 0.47
C ALA A 46 1.27 -1.36 0.95
N VAL A 47 2.56 -1.20 0.63
CA VAL A 47 3.62 -2.07 1.15
C VAL A 47 3.78 -1.89 2.64
N ARG A 48 3.74 -0.66 3.16
CA ARG A 48 3.87 -0.40 4.60
C ARG A 48 2.68 -0.99 5.36
N ASP A 49 1.47 -0.85 4.84
CA ASP A 49 0.23 -1.37 5.39
C ASP A 49 0.23 -2.91 5.36
N GLY A 50 0.71 -3.49 4.25
CA GLY A 50 0.95 -4.92 4.12
C GLY A 50 2.03 -5.45 5.06
N VAL A 51 3.13 -4.72 5.23
CA VAL A 51 4.22 -5.05 6.17
C VAL A 51 3.77 -4.86 7.61
N THR A 52 2.97 -3.85 7.94
CA THR A 52 2.37 -3.72 9.28
C THR A 52 1.35 -4.80 9.54
N SER A 53 0.60 -5.24 8.53
CA SER A 53 -0.33 -6.38 8.65
C SER A 53 0.44 -7.69 8.86
N ALA A 54 1.51 -7.92 8.08
CA ALA A 54 2.40 -9.06 8.23
C ALA A 54 3.17 -9.03 9.57
N LYS A 55 3.60 -7.85 10.01
CA LYS A 55 4.26 -7.66 11.32
C LYS A 55 3.27 -7.80 12.47
N ARG A 56 2.00 -7.39 12.31
CA ARG A 56 0.93 -7.71 13.25
C ARG A 56 0.73 -9.21 13.35
N MET A 57 0.70 -9.93 12.23
CA MET A 57 0.64 -11.40 12.23
C MET A 57 1.86 -12.04 12.92
N HIS A 58 3.05 -11.46 12.79
CA HIS A 58 4.24 -11.94 13.51
C HIS A 58 4.25 -11.56 15.01
N GLN A 59 3.44 -10.58 15.43
CA GLN A 59 3.25 -10.23 16.83
C GLN A 59 2.18 -11.08 17.52
N ILE A 60 1.42 -11.90 16.78
CA ILE A 60 0.43 -12.79 17.38
C ILE A 60 1.17 -13.97 18.03
N PRO A 61 1.15 -14.10 19.38
CA PRO A 61 1.89 -15.13 20.08
C PRO A 61 1.21 -16.51 20.02
N CYS A 62 0.02 -16.61 19.41
CA CYS A 62 -0.79 -17.84 19.37
C CYS A 62 -0.05 -19.06 18.81
N ALA A 63 0.84 -18.89 17.83
CA ALA A 63 1.62 -20.02 17.29
C ALA A 63 2.54 -20.65 18.34
N ASN A 64 2.95 -19.90 19.36
CA ASN A 64 3.82 -20.37 20.43
C ASN A 64 3.07 -20.53 21.77
N CYS A 65 1.75 -20.73 21.73
CA CYS A 65 0.91 -20.86 22.92
C CYS A 65 0.50 -22.33 23.17
N GLU A 66 0.54 -22.81 24.41
CA GLU A 66 0.28 -24.22 24.75
C GLU A 66 -1.15 -24.66 24.36
N PHE A 67 -2.09 -23.73 24.41
CA PHE A 67 -3.50 -23.94 24.07
C PHE A 67 -3.79 -23.93 22.56
N PHE A 68 -2.77 -23.79 21.72
CA PHE A 68 -2.91 -23.74 20.26
C PHE A 68 -2.95 -25.14 19.66
N THR A 69 -4.12 -25.54 19.16
CA THR A 69 -4.36 -26.86 18.55
C THR A 69 -4.19 -26.86 17.03
N GLY A 70 -4.16 -25.69 16.39
CA GLY A 70 -3.93 -25.58 14.93
C GLY A 70 -5.07 -26.12 14.05
N ASP A 71 -6.18 -26.58 14.64
CA ASP A 71 -7.35 -27.07 13.92
C ASP A 71 -8.18 -25.89 13.40
N TYR A 72 -8.75 -26.01 12.20
CA TYR A 72 -9.59 -24.97 11.60
C TYR A 72 -10.85 -24.71 12.43
N HIS A 73 -11.38 -25.75 13.08
CA HIS A 73 -12.58 -25.67 13.91
C HIS A 73 -12.28 -25.18 15.34
N LEU A 74 -11.14 -25.59 15.89
CA LEU A 74 -10.65 -25.16 17.21
C LEU A 74 -9.21 -24.69 17.07
N LYS A 75 -9.04 -23.37 16.86
CA LYS A 75 -7.73 -22.74 16.77
C LYS A 75 -7.05 -22.60 18.13
N CYS A 76 -7.83 -22.33 19.18
CA CYS A 76 -7.40 -22.24 20.57
C CYS A 76 -8.47 -22.86 21.47
N THR A 77 -8.08 -23.59 22.52
CA THR A 77 -9.01 -24.26 23.44
C THR A 77 -9.69 -23.30 24.44
N VAL A 78 -9.03 -22.18 24.78
CA VAL A 78 -9.55 -21.16 25.71
C VAL A 78 -10.41 -20.12 24.97
N HIS A 79 -9.89 -19.63 23.85
CA HIS A 79 -10.50 -18.53 23.09
C HIS A 79 -10.53 -18.84 21.58
N PRO A 80 -11.43 -19.74 21.12
CA PRO A 80 -11.46 -20.19 19.72
C PRO A 80 -11.87 -19.09 18.72
N ALA A 81 -12.65 -18.09 19.14
CA ALA A 81 -13.16 -17.03 18.28
C ALA A 81 -12.13 -15.92 18.00
N THR A 82 -11.20 -15.68 18.93
CA THR A 82 -10.21 -14.58 18.84
C THR A 82 -8.79 -15.08 18.53
N ALA A 83 -8.58 -16.40 18.45
CA ALA A 83 -7.29 -16.97 18.08
C ALA A 83 -6.84 -16.53 16.67
N LEU A 84 -5.53 -16.27 16.50
CA LEU A 84 -4.93 -15.79 15.24
C LEU A 84 -5.47 -14.42 14.74
N SER A 85 -6.12 -13.65 15.61
CA SER A 85 -6.52 -12.26 15.32
C SER A 85 -5.63 -11.24 16.05
N GLU A 86 -5.80 -9.98 15.69
CA GLU A 86 -5.15 -8.85 16.34
C GLU A 86 -5.54 -8.67 17.82
N ASP A 87 -6.70 -9.19 18.24
CA ASP A 87 -7.12 -9.20 19.65
C ASP A 87 -6.27 -10.17 20.50
N ALA A 88 -5.64 -11.16 19.87
CA ALA A 88 -4.81 -12.13 20.56
C ALA A 88 -3.37 -11.66 20.83
N ILE A 89 -2.97 -10.47 20.35
CA ILE A 89 -1.63 -9.89 20.58
C ILE A 89 -1.37 -9.70 22.10
N TYR A 90 -2.41 -9.42 22.88
CA TYR A 90 -2.34 -9.25 24.35
C TYR A 90 -3.16 -10.30 25.10
N CYS A 91 -3.18 -11.55 24.59
CA CYS A 91 -3.93 -12.64 25.23
C CYS A 91 -3.48 -12.81 26.69
N PRO A 92 -4.36 -12.65 27.70
CA PRO A 92 -3.99 -12.75 29.11
C PRO A 92 -3.64 -14.19 29.52
N ASP A 93 -4.18 -15.18 28.80
CA ASP A 93 -3.96 -16.60 29.03
C ASP A 93 -2.81 -17.16 28.19
N TYR A 94 -1.92 -16.29 27.68
CA TYR A 94 -0.77 -16.72 26.91
C TYR A 94 0.20 -17.52 27.79
N GLU A 95 0.40 -18.79 27.44
CA GLU A 95 1.39 -19.66 28.08
C GLU A 95 2.34 -20.22 27.00
N PRO A 96 3.67 -20.01 27.11
CA PRO A 96 4.61 -20.39 26.06
C PRO A 96 4.72 -21.92 25.95
N THR A 97 4.45 -22.46 24.76
CA THR A 97 4.60 -23.90 24.51
C THR A 97 6.07 -24.31 24.55
N THR A 98 6.38 -25.38 25.29
CA THR A 98 7.68 -26.07 25.22
C THR A 98 7.71 -27.18 24.16
N GLN A 99 6.58 -27.43 23.52
CA GLN A 99 6.37 -28.50 22.54
C GLN A 99 6.49 -27.96 21.11
N PRO A 100 7.15 -28.69 20.19
CA PRO A 100 7.18 -28.31 18.78
C PRO A 100 5.77 -28.26 18.20
N LEU A 101 5.51 -27.25 17.35
CA LEU A 101 4.20 -26.97 16.74
C LEU A 101 3.46 -28.27 16.34
N PRO A 102 2.19 -28.44 16.75
CA PRO A 102 1.41 -29.59 16.32
C PRO A 102 1.31 -29.58 14.80
N VAL A 103 1.98 -30.54 14.15
CA VAL A 103 1.88 -30.75 12.71
C VAL A 103 0.47 -31.28 12.47
N SER A 104 -0.40 -30.43 11.91
CA SER A 104 -1.72 -30.86 11.46
C SER A 104 -1.53 -31.90 10.35
N HIS A 105 -1.55 -33.17 10.74
CA HIS A 105 -1.57 -34.31 9.84
C HIS A 105 -2.95 -34.35 9.18
N TYR A 106 -3.02 -33.84 7.95
CA TYR A 106 -4.09 -34.18 7.01
C TYR A 106 -3.56 -35.23 6.04
#